data_AF-A0A957H7S5-F1
#
_entry.id   AF-A0A957H7S5-F1
#
_cell.length_a   1.000
_cell.length_b   1.000
_cell.length_c   1.000
_cell.angle_alpha   90.00
_cell.angle_beta   90.00
_cell.angle_gamma   90.00
#
_symmetry.space_group_name_H-M   'P 1'
#
loop_
_entity.id
_entity.type
_entity.pdbx_description
1 polymer ?
#
loop_
_entity_poly.entity_id
_entity_poly.type
_entity_poly.pdbx_seq_one_letter_code
_entity_poly.pdbx_strand_id
1 'polypeptide(L)'
;MNMDQHEEEWTEDEEVLAFPASFAQQRLWFVDQLEPGKATYNIPYHHFVRLTGPLNVAALQDAVTELIYRHETLRTTFFSQDGEPVQVIHDEIDTTMPVIDISHLPVDEREAEARRLVDAEAKHSFDLENGPLFYTKLIKLGPEEHIFIHMMSHIVVDGMSLEYIAEELEALYSAFCHGQPSPLAELPLQYPDFVIWHREWMEGPVPQKQLAYWKDQLSGRLPVIELPTDRPRPAVQRNNGSWEWIHLPPQLIDGL
;
A
#
# COMPACT_ATOMS: atom_id res chain seq x y z
N MET A 1 -36.50 18.65 19.01
CA MET A 1 -35.14 18.83 18.45
C MET A 1 -34.66 17.43 18.15
N ASN A 2 -35.07 16.94 16.98
CA ASN A 2 -34.81 15.58 16.51
C ASN A 2 -33.36 15.51 16.05
N MET A 3 -32.64 14.53 16.59
CA MET A 3 -31.41 14.01 16.01
C MET A 3 -31.86 12.94 15.02
N ASP A 4 -31.83 13.28 13.74
CA ASP A 4 -31.98 12.31 12.67
C ASP A 4 -30.76 11.38 12.70
N GLN A 5 -31.03 10.11 12.97
CA GLN A 5 -30.13 8.99 12.71
C GLN A 5 -30.22 8.72 11.21
N HIS A 6 -29.15 8.95 10.47
CA HIS A 6 -28.97 8.34 9.16
C HIS A 6 -28.53 6.90 9.40
N GLU A 7 -29.52 6.00 9.54
CA GLU A 7 -29.33 4.59 9.21
C GLU A 7 -29.41 4.51 7.68
N GLU A 8 -28.28 4.32 7.01
CA GLU A 8 -28.29 3.93 5.61
C GLU A 8 -28.76 2.48 5.52
N GLU A 9 -30.00 2.31 5.06
CA GLU A 9 -30.59 1.03 4.66
C GLU A 9 -29.77 0.45 3.50
N TRP A 10 -29.01 -0.61 3.78
CA TRP A 10 -28.40 -1.45 2.78
C TRP A 10 -29.50 -2.25 2.07
N THR A 11 -29.62 -2.08 0.76
CA THR A 11 -30.48 -2.93 -0.08
C THR A 11 -29.87 -4.34 -0.15
N GLU A 12 -30.66 -5.36 0.21
CA GLU A 12 -30.31 -6.79 0.35
C GLU A 12 -29.74 -7.52 -0.91
N ASP A 13 -29.31 -6.81 -1.96
CA ASP A 13 -28.99 -7.43 -3.27
C ASP A 13 -27.52 -7.31 -3.74
N GLU A 14 -26.58 -6.81 -2.90
CA GLU A 14 -25.13 -6.96 -3.16
C GLU A 14 -24.54 -7.96 -2.16
N GLU A 15 -24.13 -9.15 -2.64
CA GLU A 15 -23.33 -10.10 -1.85
C GLU A 15 -21.94 -9.48 -1.58
N VAL A 16 -21.84 -8.67 -0.53
CA VAL A 16 -20.56 -8.13 -0.07
C VAL A 16 -19.70 -9.28 0.44
N LEU A 17 -18.65 -9.64 -0.31
CA LEU A 17 -17.67 -10.64 0.09
C LEU A 17 -16.81 -10.11 1.25
N ALA A 18 -17.29 -10.34 2.47
CA ALA A 18 -16.63 -9.95 3.70
C ALA A 18 -15.78 -11.08 4.28
N PHE A 19 -14.50 -10.81 4.52
CA PHE A 19 -13.54 -11.74 5.10
C PHE A 19 -12.94 -11.15 6.38
N PRO A 20 -12.50 -11.97 7.34
CA PRO A 20 -11.79 -11.43 8.49
C PRO A 20 -10.43 -10.83 8.06
N ALA A 21 -9.96 -9.77 8.73
CA ALA A 21 -8.61 -9.26 8.50
C ALA A 21 -7.52 -10.19 9.09
N SER A 22 -6.32 -10.16 8.51
CA SER A 22 -5.16 -10.85 9.11
C SER A 22 -4.74 -10.17 10.42
N PHE A 23 -4.01 -10.88 11.30
CA PHE A 23 -3.49 -10.27 12.53
C PHE A 23 -2.55 -9.08 12.25
N ALA A 24 -1.86 -9.08 11.11
CA ALA A 24 -1.01 -7.97 10.69
C ALA A 24 -1.86 -6.76 10.25
N GLN A 25 -2.93 -7.01 9.49
CA GLN A 25 -3.88 -5.98 9.07
C GLN A 25 -4.64 -5.41 10.27
N GLN A 26 -5.08 -6.24 11.23
CA GLN A 26 -5.70 -5.81 12.48
C GLN A 26 -4.81 -4.80 13.24
N ARG A 27 -3.50 -5.07 13.32
CA ARG A 27 -2.54 -4.15 13.93
C ARG A 27 -2.49 -2.82 13.17
N LEU A 28 -2.41 -2.84 11.84
CA LEU A 28 -2.33 -1.62 11.04
C LEU A 28 -3.62 -0.80 11.12
N TRP A 29 -4.77 -1.46 11.02
CA TRP A 29 -6.09 -0.85 11.21
C TRP A 29 -6.20 -0.22 12.61
N PHE A 30 -5.78 -0.92 13.67
CA PHE A 30 -5.79 -0.36 15.02
C PHE A 30 -4.93 0.90 15.15
N VAL A 31 -3.76 0.94 14.50
CA VAL A 31 -2.91 2.13 14.51
C VAL A 31 -3.57 3.28 13.76
N ASP A 32 -4.24 3.00 12.64
CA ASP A 32 -5.04 4.00 11.91
C ASP A 32 -6.15 4.60 12.79
N GLN A 33 -6.87 3.76 13.55
CA GLN A 33 -7.91 4.22 14.48
C GLN A 33 -7.36 5.09 15.64
N LEU A 34 -6.12 4.85 16.07
CA LEU A 34 -5.46 5.69 17.08
C LEU A 34 -4.98 7.03 16.52
N GLU A 35 -4.70 7.09 15.22
CA GLU A 35 -4.09 8.23 14.54
C GLU A 35 -4.78 8.57 13.20
N PRO A 36 -6.10 8.84 13.20
CA PRO A 36 -6.86 8.96 11.97
C PRO A 36 -6.34 10.12 11.11
N GLY A 37 -6.24 9.87 9.80
CA GLY A 37 -5.81 10.87 8.81
C GLY A 37 -4.29 11.12 8.77
N LYS A 38 -3.47 10.26 9.41
CA LYS A 38 -2.01 10.35 9.29
C LYS A 38 -1.48 9.39 8.23
N ALA A 39 -0.62 9.91 7.35
CA ALA A 39 0.13 9.15 6.35
C ALA A 39 1.31 8.31 6.94
N THR A 40 1.29 7.98 8.24
CA THR A 40 2.42 7.35 8.95
C THR A 40 2.85 6.01 8.33
N TYR A 41 1.91 5.30 7.72
CA TYR A 41 2.11 3.96 7.15
C TYR A 41 1.96 3.93 5.62
N ASN A 42 2.07 5.06 4.95
CA ASN A 42 2.32 5.02 3.51
C ASN A 42 3.75 4.55 3.25
N ILE A 43 4.02 3.96 2.09
CA ILE A 43 5.38 3.54 1.69
C ILE A 43 5.93 4.52 0.63
N PRO A 44 6.12 5.81 0.94
CA PRO A 44 6.22 6.86 -0.09
C PRO A 44 7.40 6.67 -1.06
N TYR A 45 8.53 6.08 -0.66
CA TYR A 45 9.74 6.12 -1.50
C TYR A 45 9.71 5.17 -2.70
N HIS A 46 9.00 4.04 -2.63
CA HIS A 46 8.89 3.11 -3.76
C HIS A 46 7.83 3.54 -4.78
N HIS A 47 6.90 4.43 -4.38
CA HIS A 47 5.73 4.77 -5.17
C HIS A 47 5.96 5.76 -6.31
N PHE A 48 7.16 6.37 -6.41
CA PHE A 48 7.47 7.38 -7.43
C PHE A 48 8.58 6.87 -8.36
N VAL A 49 8.23 6.54 -9.60
CA VAL A 49 9.15 6.00 -10.60
C VAL A 49 9.29 6.99 -11.75
N ARG A 50 10.51 7.49 -11.97
CA ARG A 50 10.81 8.30 -13.15
C ARG A 50 11.01 7.38 -14.36
N LEU A 51 10.18 7.57 -15.37
CA LEU A 51 10.23 6.83 -16.64
C LEU A 51 10.81 7.73 -17.73
N THR A 52 11.86 7.24 -18.39
CA THR A 52 12.52 7.94 -19.50
C THR A 52 12.42 7.12 -20.78
N GLY A 53 12.02 7.76 -21.87
CA GLY A 53 11.76 7.12 -23.16
C GLY A 53 10.29 7.18 -23.56
N PRO A 54 9.95 6.66 -24.76
CA PRO A 54 8.58 6.62 -25.24
C PRO A 54 7.72 5.73 -24.31
N LEU A 55 6.55 6.26 -23.92
CA LEU A 55 5.61 5.57 -23.03
C LEU A 55 4.27 5.38 -23.74
N ASN A 56 3.78 4.14 -23.81
CA ASN A 56 2.42 3.85 -24.24
C ASN A 56 1.47 3.98 -23.06
N VAL A 57 0.92 5.18 -22.85
CA VAL A 57 0.06 5.49 -21.70
C VAL A 57 -1.19 4.60 -21.65
N ALA A 58 -1.76 4.23 -22.81
CA ALA A 58 -2.93 3.36 -22.87
C ALA A 58 -2.59 1.94 -22.40
N ALA A 59 -1.47 1.37 -22.87
CA ALA A 59 -1.02 0.06 -22.41
C ALA A 59 -0.67 0.06 -20.91
N LEU A 60 -0.14 1.16 -20.38
CA LEU A 60 0.12 1.29 -18.94
C LEU A 60 -1.19 1.35 -18.13
N GLN A 61 -2.19 2.08 -18.60
CA GLN A 61 -3.52 2.10 -17.99
C GLN A 61 -4.14 0.69 -17.97
N ASP A 62 -4.09 -0.03 -19.10
CA ASP A 62 -4.61 -1.39 -19.19
C ASP A 62 -3.85 -2.34 -18.26
N ALA A 63 -2.53 -2.19 -18.15
CA ALA A 63 -1.68 -2.97 -17.25
C ALA A 63 -2.01 -2.74 -15.77
N VAL A 64 -2.24 -1.48 -15.38
CA VAL A 64 -2.67 -1.14 -14.02
C VAL A 64 -4.05 -1.73 -13.72
N THR A 65 -5.00 -1.61 -14.65
CA THR A 65 -6.34 -2.17 -14.50
C THR A 65 -6.26 -3.68 -14.28
N GLU A 66 -5.57 -4.41 -15.15
CA GLU A 66 -5.41 -5.87 -15.04
C GLU A 66 -4.72 -6.27 -13.72
N LEU A 67 -3.72 -5.51 -13.27
CA LEU A 67 -3.03 -5.74 -12.01
C LEU A 67 -3.97 -5.61 -10.81
N ILE A 68 -4.84 -4.58 -10.79
CA ILE A 68 -5.85 -4.40 -9.73
C ILE A 68 -6.83 -5.57 -9.70
N TYR A 69 -7.31 -6.02 -10.86
CA TYR A 69 -8.26 -7.13 -10.94
C TYR A 69 -7.64 -8.48 -10.59
N ARG A 70 -6.36 -8.68 -10.92
CA ARG A 70 -5.60 -9.89 -10.60
C ARG A 70 -5.42 -10.09 -9.09
N HIS A 71 -5.24 -9.01 -8.32
CA HIS A 71 -4.96 -9.05 -6.89
C HIS A 71 -6.11 -8.47 -6.07
N GLU A 72 -6.87 -9.34 -5.41
CA GLU A 72 -8.04 -8.92 -4.60
C GLU A 72 -7.69 -7.87 -3.54
N THR A 73 -6.48 -7.97 -2.96
CA THR A 73 -5.98 -7.04 -1.95
C THR A 73 -5.95 -5.58 -2.45
N LEU A 74 -5.71 -5.34 -3.74
CA LEU A 74 -5.63 -3.98 -4.31
C LEU A 74 -7.01 -3.31 -4.46
N ARG A 75 -8.07 -4.11 -4.40
CA ARG A 75 -9.48 -3.70 -4.45
C ARG A 75 -10.20 -4.03 -3.15
N THR A 76 -9.47 -4.11 -2.03
CA THR A 76 -10.01 -4.39 -0.70
C THR A 76 -10.09 -3.12 0.16
N THR A 77 -11.18 -2.93 0.89
CA THR A 77 -11.31 -1.96 2.00
C THR A 77 -11.55 -2.66 3.35
N PHE A 78 -11.52 -1.92 4.45
CA PHE A 78 -11.61 -2.42 5.81
C PHE A 78 -12.71 -1.70 6.59
N PHE A 79 -13.79 -2.41 6.88
CA PHE A 79 -14.91 -1.91 7.69
C PHE A 79 -14.81 -2.43 9.13
N SER A 80 -15.37 -1.70 10.10
CA SER A 80 -15.46 -2.17 11.49
C SER A 80 -16.73 -2.93 11.75
N GLN A 81 -16.64 -4.26 11.93
CA GLN A 81 -17.76 -5.10 12.34
C GLN A 81 -17.52 -5.59 13.77
N ASP A 82 -18.42 -5.24 14.69
CA ASP A 82 -18.33 -5.60 16.12
C ASP A 82 -16.99 -5.19 16.79
N GLY A 83 -16.39 -4.09 16.33
CA GLY A 83 -15.11 -3.59 16.84
C GLY A 83 -13.87 -4.26 16.27
N GLU A 84 -14.03 -5.16 15.29
CA GLU A 84 -12.95 -5.84 14.57
C GLU A 84 -12.95 -5.45 13.08
N PRO A 85 -11.79 -5.34 12.43
CA PRO A 85 -11.75 -5.05 11.00
C PRO A 85 -12.09 -6.28 10.15
N VAL A 86 -12.98 -6.08 9.19
CA VAL A 86 -13.30 -7.04 8.12
C VAL A 86 -12.85 -6.48 6.78
N GLN A 87 -12.24 -7.33 5.97
CA GLN A 87 -11.87 -7.08 4.58
C GLN A 87 -13.12 -7.15 3.71
N VAL A 88 -13.36 -6.12 2.91
CA VAL A 88 -14.42 -6.09 1.90
C VAL A 88 -13.77 -5.97 0.53
N ILE A 89 -14.00 -6.97 -0.32
CA ILE A 89 -13.40 -7.02 -1.65
C ILE A 89 -14.43 -6.49 -2.66
N HIS A 90 -14.03 -5.47 -3.42
CA HIS A 90 -14.91 -4.79 -4.38
C HIS A 90 -14.74 -5.38 -5.76
N ASP A 91 -15.81 -5.89 -6.36
CA ASP A 91 -15.81 -6.43 -7.73
C ASP A 91 -15.52 -5.35 -8.78
N GLU A 92 -15.92 -4.11 -8.53
CA GLU A 92 -15.60 -2.96 -9.36
C GLU A 92 -14.97 -1.86 -8.51
N ILE A 93 -13.91 -1.25 -9.03
CA ILE A 93 -13.24 -0.10 -8.40
C ILE A 93 -12.74 0.84 -9.49
N ASP A 94 -12.57 2.13 -9.17
CA ASP A 94 -11.97 3.07 -10.11
C ASP A 94 -10.50 2.73 -10.35
N THR A 95 -10.19 2.19 -11.52
CA THR A 95 -8.82 1.87 -11.96
C THR A 95 -8.19 2.99 -12.78
N THR A 96 -8.85 4.15 -12.90
CA THR A 96 -8.35 5.25 -13.72
C THR A 96 -6.96 5.68 -13.25
N MET A 97 -6.06 5.92 -14.21
CA MET A 97 -4.75 6.52 -14.02
C MET A 97 -4.78 7.96 -14.58
N PRO A 98 -5.10 8.97 -13.76
CA PRO A 98 -5.10 10.35 -14.22
C PRO A 98 -3.72 10.78 -14.74
N VAL A 99 -3.72 11.47 -15.88
CA VAL A 99 -2.52 12.06 -16.47
C VAL A 99 -2.49 13.56 -16.18
N ILE A 100 -1.48 13.99 -15.42
CA ILE A 100 -1.21 15.39 -15.12
C ILE A 100 -0.14 15.87 -16.11
N ASP A 101 -0.56 16.53 -17.19
CA ASP A 101 0.35 17.05 -18.21
C ASP A 101 0.89 18.42 -17.82
N ILE A 102 2.16 18.46 -17.39
CA ILE A 102 2.91 19.70 -17.09
C ILE A 102 3.90 20.05 -18.20
N SER A 103 3.88 19.33 -19.32
CA SER A 103 4.80 19.56 -20.45
C SER A 103 4.53 20.89 -21.19
N HIS A 104 3.42 21.55 -20.87
CA HIS A 104 3.09 22.89 -21.34
C HIS A 104 3.88 24.00 -20.60
N LEU A 105 4.45 23.71 -19.42
CA LEU A 105 5.24 24.66 -18.64
C LEU A 105 6.64 24.90 -19.25
N PRO A 106 7.29 26.03 -18.93
CA PRO A 106 8.71 26.25 -19.22
C PRO A 106 9.60 25.12 -18.65
N VAL A 107 10.64 24.73 -19.39
CA VAL A 107 11.49 23.57 -19.03
C VAL A 107 12.12 23.71 -17.65
N ASP A 108 12.51 24.93 -17.28
CA ASP A 108 13.11 25.29 -16.00
C ASP A 108 12.12 25.24 -14.82
N GLU A 109 10.81 25.25 -15.07
CA GLU A 109 9.77 25.17 -14.04
C GLU A 109 9.24 23.74 -13.82
N ARG A 110 9.37 22.85 -14.81
CA ARG A 110 8.78 21.49 -14.79
C ARG A 110 9.25 20.64 -13.62
N GLU A 111 10.55 20.66 -13.32
CA GLU A 111 11.11 19.86 -12.22
C GLU A 111 10.59 20.33 -10.85
N ALA A 112 10.45 21.65 -10.67
CA ALA A 112 9.92 22.21 -9.43
C ALA A 112 8.45 21.85 -9.25
N GLU A 113 7.66 21.92 -10.33
CA GLU A 113 6.25 21.54 -10.28
C GLU A 113 6.06 20.03 -10.10
N ALA A 114 6.83 19.21 -10.80
CA ALA A 114 6.83 17.76 -10.61
C ALA A 114 7.13 17.38 -9.15
N ARG A 115 8.13 18.01 -8.53
CA ARG A 115 8.45 17.81 -7.11
C ARG A 115 7.30 18.25 -6.20
N ARG A 116 6.67 19.40 -6.47
CA ARG A 116 5.52 19.88 -5.70
C ARG A 116 4.35 18.88 -5.74
N LEU A 117 4.08 18.31 -6.91
CA LEU A 117 3.05 17.29 -7.10
C LEU A 117 3.39 16.00 -6.34
N VAL A 118 4.61 15.49 -6.49
CA VAL A 118 5.10 14.32 -5.74
C VAL A 118 5.01 14.53 -4.22
N ASP A 119 5.44 15.69 -3.73
CA ASP A 119 5.39 16.03 -2.30
C ASP A 119 3.95 16.15 -1.76
N ALA A 120 2.99 16.45 -2.63
CA ALA A 120 1.56 16.46 -2.28
C ALA A 120 1.01 15.03 -2.18
N GLU A 121 1.34 14.17 -3.15
CA GLU A 121 0.95 12.75 -3.14
C GLU A 121 1.57 11.99 -1.95
N ALA A 122 2.83 12.26 -1.61
CA ALA A 122 3.51 11.64 -0.48
C ALA A 122 2.83 11.90 0.89
N LYS A 123 1.99 12.93 0.98
CA LYS A 123 1.24 13.30 2.18
C LYS A 123 -0.21 12.81 2.18
N HIS A 124 -0.64 12.12 1.12
CA HIS A 124 -1.97 11.54 1.04
C HIS A 124 -2.21 10.61 2.24
N SER A 125 -3.42 10.58 2.78
CA SER A 125 -3.81 9.59 3.80
C SER A 125 -4.92 8.75 3.20
N PHE A 126 -4.82 7.44 3.35
CA PHE A 126 -5.86 6.52 2.91
C PHE A 126 -7.02 6.51 3.91
N ASP A 127 -8.24 6.48 3.38
CA ASP A 127 -9.43 6.12 4.13
C ASP A 127 -9.60 4.60 4.01
N LEU A 128 -9.31 3.87 5.10
CA LEU A 128 -9.33 2.41 5.09
C LEU A 128 -10.73 1.84 4.80
N GLU A 129 -11.79 2.58 5.11
CA GLU A 129 -13.18 2.13 5.02
C GLU A 129 -13.73 2.31 3.60
N ASN A 130 -13.52 3.50 3.04
CA ASN A 130 -14.11 3.89 1.76
C ASN A 130 -13.17 3.70 0.56
N GLY A 131 -11.86 3.65 0.79
CA GLY A 131 -10.87 3.46 -0.26
C GLY A 131 -10.86 4.56 -1.34
N PRO A 132 -10.23 4.29 -2.51
CA PRO A 132 -9.43 3.11 -2.82
C PRO A 132 -8.12 3.08 -2.01
N LEU A 133 -7.61 1.89 -1.68
CA LEU A 133 -6.34 1.71 -0.93
C LEU A 133 -5.12 1.52 -1.83
N PHE A 134 -5.34 1.53 -3.14
CA PHE A 134 -4.34 1.55 -4.19
C PHE A 134 -4.83 2.50 -5.28
N TYR A 135 -3.98 3.41 -5.77
CA TYR A 135 -4.29 4.22 -6.94
C TYR A 135 -3.02 4.56 -7.70
N THR A 136 -3.19 4.97 -8.97
CA THR A 136 -2.07 5.38 -9.81
C THR A 136 -2.29 6.76 -10.42
N LYS A 137 -1.20 7.47 -10.71
CA LYS A 137 -1.19 8.74 -11.44
C LYS A 137 0.04 8.78 -12.35
N LEU A 138 -0.06 9.55 -13.44
CA LEU A 138 1.06 9.80 -14.32
C LEU A 138 1.30 11.29 -14.47
N ILE A 139 2.46 11.78 -14.04
CA ILE A 139 2.89 13.16 -14.33
C ILE A 139 3.68 13.11 -15.64
N LYS A 140 3.26 13.89 -16.63
CA LYS A 140 3.96 14.00 -17.92
C LYS A 140 4.74 15.30 -17.99
N LEU A 141 6.06 15.20 -18.04
CA LEU A 141 7.00 16.32 -18.11
C LEU A 141 7.38 16.65 -19.56
N GLY A 142 7.30 15.68 -20.45
CA GLY A 142 7.67 15.82 -21.86
C GLY A 142 7.20 14.63 -22.69
N PRO A 143 7.63 14.55 -23.97
CA PRO A 143 7.29 13.43 -24.84
C PRO A 143 7.89 12.09 -24.37
N GLU A 144 9.02 12.14 -23.68
CA GLU A 144 9.77 10.95 -23.22
C GLU A 144 10.13 11.03 -21.73
N GLU A 145 9.47 11.89 -20.97
CA GLU A 145 9.74 12.06 -19.54
C GLU A 145 8.45 12.05 -18.75
N HIS A 146 8.35 11.08 -17.84
CA HIS A 146 7.18 10.86 -17.01
C HIS A 146 7.58 10.50 -15.58
N ILE A 147 6.70 10.76 -14.62
CA ILE A 147 6.76 10.18 -13.28
C ILE A 147 5.50 9.36 -13.09
N PHE A 148 5.66 8.05 -12.98
CA PHE A 148 4.60 7.13 -12.62
C PHE A 148 4.50 7.04 -11.10
N ILE A 149 3.28 7.26 -10.61
CA ILE A 149 2.95 7.23 -9.20
C ILE A 149 2.02 6.04 -8.97
N HIS A 150 2.37 5.16 -8.04
CA HIS A 150 1.55 4.01 -7.65
C HIS A 150 1.44 3.96 -6.13
N MET A 151 0.49 4.70 -5.57
CA MET A 151 0.34 4.83 -4.13
C MET A 151 -0.51 3.70 -3.57
N MET A 152 -0.10 3.15 -2.43
CA MET A 152 -0.84 2.09 -1.76
C MET A 152 -0.67 2.13 -0.24
N SER A 153 -1.73 1.71 0.46
CA SER A 153 -1.69 1.56 1.91
C SER A 153 -0.94 0.28 2.29
N HIS A 154 -0.08 0.35 3.30
CA HIS A 154 0.68 -0.81 3.79
C HIS A 154 -0.22 -1.92 4.39
N ILE A 155 -1.51 -1.67 4.58
CA ILE A 155 -2.48 -2.70 4.98
C ILE A 155 -2.81 -3.69 3.85
N VAL A 156 -2.63 -3.29 2.59
CA VAL A 156 -2.90 -4.13 1.41
C VAL A 156 -1.64 -4.70 0.74
N VAL A 157 -0.45 -4.28 1.19
CA VAL A 157 0.84 -4.64 0.59
C VAL A 157 1.95 -4.75 1.64
N ASP A 158 2.96 -5.57 1.38
CA ASP A 158 4.22 -5.56 2.12
C ASP A 158 5.45 -5.37 1.19
N GLY A 159 6.64 -5.33 1.76
CA GLY A 159 7.87 -5.08 0.99
C GLY A 159 8.16 -6.13 -0.10
N MET A 160 7.76 -7.39 0.11
CA MET A 160 7.96 -8.46 -0.87
C MET A 160 6.90 -8.37 -1.99
N SER A 161 5.68 -8.00 -1.63
CA SER A 161 4.58 -7.79 -2.56
C SER A 161 4.90 -6.68 -3.57
N LEU A 162 5.64 -5.64 -3.17
CA LEU A 162 6.10 -4.58 -4.07
C LEU A 162 6.98 -5.10 -5.21
N GLU A 163 7.85 -6.09 -4.94
CA GLU A 163 8.71 -6.70 -5.96
C GLU A 163 7.86 -7.47 -6.98
N TYR A 164 6.92 -8.29 -6.52
CA TYR A 164 6.01 -9.04 -7.40
C TYR A 164 5.10 -8.12 -8.24
N ILE A 165 4.54 -7.08 -7.62
CA ILE A 165 3.70 -6.09 -8.32
C ILE A 165 4.49 -5.40 -9.44
N ALA A 166 5.76 -5.06 -9.19
CA ALA A 166 6.59 -4.43 -10.21
C ALA A 166 6.90 -5.37 -11.38
N GLU A 167 7.27 -6.63 -11.11
CA GLU A 167 7.53 -7.64 -12.13
C GLU A 167 6.28 -7.95 -12.98
N GLU A 168 5.12 -8.07 -12.34
CA GLU A 168 3.87 -8.34 -13.03
C GLU A 168 3.39 -7.13 -13.86
N LEU A 169 3.54 -5.91 -13.34
CA LEU A 169 3.23 -4.69 -14.10
C LEU A 169 4.09 -4.57 -15.36
N GLU A 170 5.39 -4.92 -15.28
CA GLU A 170 6.27 -4.96 -16.45
C GLU A 170 5.79 -5.98 -17.49
N ALA A 171 5.46 -7.20 -17.06
CA ALA A 171 4.97 -8.26 -17.94
C ALA A 171 3.66 -7.87 -18.64
N LEU A 172 2.71 -7.29 -17.89
CA LEU A 172 1.43 -6.79 -18.40
C LEU A 172 1.63 -5.65 -19.39
N TYR A 173 2.41 -4.64 -19.02
CA TYR A 173 2.71 -3.49 -19.88
C TYR A 173 3.35 -3.93 -21.20
N SER A 174 4.31 -4.86 -21.14
CA SER A 174 4.98 -5.42 -22.31
C SER A 174 3.99 -6.13 -23.24
N ALA A 175 3.10 -6.98 -22.70
CA ALA A 175 2.09 -7.67 -23.49
C ALA A 175 1.10 -6.71 -24.15
N PHE A 176 0.57 -5.74 -23.40
CA PHE A 176 -0.40 -4.77 -23.92
C PHE A 176 0.20 -3.79 -24.92
N CYS A 177 1.49 -3.44 -24.79
CA CYS A 177 2.20 -2.69 -25.84
C CYS A 177 2.20 -3.42 -27.20
N HIS A 178 2.16 -4.75 -27.20
CA HIS A 178 2.12 -5.58 -28.40
C HIS A 178 0.70 -6.05 -28.77
N GLY A 179 -0.33 -5.51 -28.10
CA GLY A 179 -1.73 -5.92 -28.30
C GLY A 179 -1.98 -7.40 -27.98
N GLN A 180 -1.18 -7.99 -27.09
CA GLN A 180 -1.34 -9.35 -26.60
C GLN A 180 -2.19 -9.36 -25.31
N PRO A 181 -2.90 -10.45 -24.99
CA PRO A 181 -3.58 -10.58 -23.71
C PRO A 181 -2.57 -10.69 -22.55
N SER A 182 -3.09 -10.59 -21.31
CA SER A 182 -2.31 -10.84 -20.09
C SER A 182 -1.55 -12.17 -20.18
N PRO A 183 -0.22 -12.19 -20.01
CA PRO A 183 0.57 -13.42 -20.04
C PRO A 183 0.58 -14.15 -18.69
N LEU A 184 0.00 -13.54 -17.66
CA LEU A 184 0.03 -14.03 -16.28
C LEU A 184 -1.08 -15.07 -16.07
N ALA A 185 -0.71 -16.24 -15.53
CA ALA A 185 -1.69 -17.26 -15.16
C ALA A 185 -2.50 -16.81 -13.95
N GLU A 186 -3.78 -17.18 -13.88
CA GLU A 186 -4.65 -16.90 -12.74
C GLU A 186 -4.01 -17.36 -11.42
N LEU A 187 -4.15 -16.54 -10.37
CA LEU A 187 -3.60 -16.85 -9.06
C LEU A 187 -4.43 -17.98 -8.43
N PRO A 188 -3.81 -19.09 -8.00
CA PRO A 188 -4.53 -20.20 -7.39
C PRO A 188 -5.04 -19.88 -5.97
N LEU A 189 -4.52 -18.81 -5.36
CA LEU A 189 -4.84 -18.34 -4.02
C LEU A 189 -4.78 -16.81 -4.02
N GLN A 190 -5.72 -16.22 -3.30
CA GLN A 190 -5.77 -14.80 -3.01
C GLN A 190 -5.45 -14.56 -1.53
N TYR A 191 -5.21 -13.29 -1.16
CA TYR A 191 -4.86 -12.96 0.22
C TYR A 191 -5.93 -13.39 1.26
N PRO A 192 -7.25 -13.26 1.01
CA PRO A 192 -8.26 -13.76 1.93
C PRO A 192 -8.15 -15.25 2.23
N ASP A 193 -7.79 -16.08 1.25
CA ASP A 193 -7.56 -17.53 1.44
C ASP A 193 -6.45 -17.78 2.45
N PHE A 194 -5.35 -17.02 2.34
CA PHE A 194 -4.25 -17.06 3.31
C PHE A 194 -4.74 -16.64 4.70
N VAL A 195 -5.60 -15.63 4.82
CA VAL A 195 -6.11 -15.18 6.12
C VAL A 195 -6.96 -16.25 6.79
N ILE A 196 -7.85 -16.90 6.04
CA ILE A 196 -8.67 -18.00 6.55
C ILE A 196 -7.78 -19.13 7.05
N TRP A 197 -6.85 -19.59 6.19
CA TRP A 197 -5.90 -20.64 6.56
C TRP A 197 -5.07 -20.28 7.80
N HIS A 198 -4.58 -19.04 7.88
CA HIS A 198 -3.75 -18.60 9.00
C HIS A 198 -4.55 -18.56 10.30
N ARG A 199 -5.83 -18.17 10.25
CA ARG A 199 -6.71 -18.18 11.42
C ARG A 199 -6.97 -19.59 11.91
N GLU A 200 -7.26 -20.54 11.03
CA GLU A 200 -7.40 -21.96 11.40
C GLU A 200 -6.10 -22.51 12.01
N TRP A 201 -4.95 -22.18 11.44
CA TRP A 201 -3.65 -22.57 11.99
C TRP A 201 -3.42 -22.01 13.40
N MET A 202 -3.94 -20.80 13.67
CA MET A 202 -3.85 -20.13 14.96
C MET A 202 -4.72 -20.75 16.07
N GLU A 203 -5.66 -21.62 15.72
CA GLU A 203 -6.44 -22.43 16.68
C GLU A 203 -5.73 -23.73 17.08
N GLY A 204 -4.71 -24.14 16.32
CA GLY A 204 -3.93 -25.34 16.58
C GLY A 204 -3.03 -25.25 17.83
N PRO A 205 -2.21 -26.28 18.11
CA PRO A 205 -1.33 -26.34 19.28
C PRO A 205 0.01 -25.61 19.12
N VAL A 206 0.36 -25.18 17.90
CA VAL A 206 1.64 -24.51 17.59
C VAL A 206 1.70 -23.08 18.15
N PRO A 207 0.67 -22.24 18.02
CA PRO A 207 0.63 -20.90 18.58
C PRO A 207 0.87 -20.85 20.09
N GLN A 208 0.33 -21.78 20.87
CA GLN A 208 0.53 -21.77 22.33
C GLN A 208 1.98 -22.12 22.68
N LYS A 209 2.64 -22.99 21.91
CA LYS A 209 4.07 -23.26 22.06
C LYS A 209 4.91 -22.02 21.71
N GLN A 210 4.60 -21.35 20.60
CA GLN A 210 5.27 -20.11 20.19
C GLN A 210 5.07 -19.00 21.23
N LEU A 211 3.85 -18.84 21.74
CA LEU A 211 3.53 -17.87 22.78
C LEU A 211 4.27 -18.16 24.08
N ALA A 212 4.34 -19.42 24.51
CA ALA A 212 5.09 -19.82 25.70
C ALA A 212 6.57 -19.50 25.55
N TYR A 213 7.16 -19.80 24.39
CA TYR A 213 8.54 -19.45 24.07
C TYR A 213 8.77 -17.94 24.15
N TRP A 214 7.96 -17.11 23.47
CA TRP A 214 8.15 -15.66 23.48
C TRP A 214 7.91 -15.03 24.86
N LYS A 215 6.95 -15.55 25.64
CA LYS A 215 6.74 -15.11 27.04
C LYS A 215 7.95 -15.41 27.92
N ASP A 216 8.62 -16.54 27.71
CA ASP A 216 9.85 -16.90 28.42
C ASP A 216 11.02 -16.01 27.99
N GLN A 217 11.26 -15.87 26.68
CA GLN A 217 12.34 -15.05 26.12
C GLN A 217 12.22 -13.56 26.47
N LEU A 218 10.99 -13.04 26.49
CA LEU A 218 10.70 -11.64 26.82
C LEU A 218 10.27 -11.46 28.28
N SER A 219 10.55 -12.45 29.14
CA SER A 219 10.23 -12.36 30.57
C SER A 219 11.12 -11.36 31.30
N GLY A 220 10.60 -10.81 32.39
CA GLY A 220 11.33 -9.86 33.23
C GLY A 220 11.39 -8.45 32.66
N ARG A 221 12.43 -7.70 33.04
CA ARG A 221 12.61 -6.30 32.62
C ARG A 221 13.40 -6.26 31.32
N LEU A 222 12.73 -5.93 30.23
CA LEU A 222 13.37 -5.72 28.95
C LEU A 222 14.29 -4.48 29.00
N PRO A 223 15.51 -4.56 28.44
CA PRO A 223 16.39 -3.41 28.37
C PRO A 223 15.78 -2.35 27.46
N VAL A 224 15.64 -1.14 27.97
CA VAL A 224 15.40 0.04 27.13
C VAL A 224 16.74 0.43 26.53
N ILE A 225 16.85 0.40 25.20
CA ILE A 225 18.07 0.84 24.52
C ILE A 225 18.16 2.37 24.68
N GLU A 226 19.17 2.82 25.42
CA GLU A 226 19.51 4.23 25.53
C GLU A 226 20.54 4.59 24.46
N LEU A 227 20.05 5.06 23.32
CA LEU A 227 20.89 5.70 22.32
C LEU A 227 21.09 7.18 22.70
N PRO A 228 22.28 7.77 22.46
CA PRO A 228 22.47 9.19 22.64
C PRO A 228 21.53 9.95 21.69
N THR A 229 20.61 10.75 22.25
CA THR A 229 19.66 11.56 21.47
C THR A 229 19.96 13.04 21.60
N ASP A 230 19.79 13.79 20.52
CA ASP A 230 19.95 15.26 20.53
C ASP A 230 18.83 15.97 21.30
N ARG A 231 17.69 15.30 21.51
CA ARG A 231 16.48 15.85 22.14
C ARG A 231 15.87 14.83 23.11
N PRO A 232 15.18 15.29 24.17
CA PRO A 232 14.47 14.38 25.07
C PRO A 232 13.29 13.69 24.36
N ARG A 233 12.99 12.45 24.76
CA ARG A 233 11.83 11.70 24.26
C ARG A 233 10.53 12.43 24.65
N PRO A 234 9.66 12.80 23.69
CA PRO A 234 8.38 13.42 24.01
C PRO A 234 7.43 12.41 24.68
N ALA A 235 6.51 12.90 25.51
CA ALA A 235 5.51 12.06 26.18
C ALA A 235 4.49 11.44 25.20
N VAL A 236 4.27 12.08 24.05
CA VAL A 236 3.40 11.61 22.97
C VAL A 236 4.24 11.53 21.69
N GLN A 237 4.15 10.39 21.01
CA GLN A 237 4.87 10.15 19.76
C GLN A 237 4.34 11.07 18.66
N ARG A 238 5.25 11.67 17.88
CA ARG A 238 4.92 12.66 16.84
C ARG A 238 5.11 12.15 15.41
N ASN A 239 5.66 10.93 15.24
CA ASN A 239 6.00 10.30 13.95
C ASN A 239 6.83 11.15 12.98
N ASN A 240 7.46 12.23 13.44
CA ASN A 240 8.36 13.04 12.61
C ASN A 240 9.69 12.30 12.45
N GLY A 241 9.89 11.71 11.28
CA GLY A 241 11.13 11.05 10.87
C GLY A 241 11.84 11.76 9.72
N SER A 242 13.09 11.37 9.49
CA SER A 242 13.84 11.69 8.27
C SER A 242 14.70 10.48 7.92
N TRP A 243 15.30 10.49 6.74
CA TRP A 243 16.05 9.37 6.18
C TRP A 243 17.43 9.86 5.76
N GLU A 244 18.44 9.06 6.04
CA GLU A 244 19.82 9.29 5.62
C GLU A 244 20.31 8.08 4.85
N TRP A 245 20.83 8.31 3.65
CA TRP A 245 21.33 7.25 2.78
C TRP A 245 22.82 7.06 3.01
N ILE A 246 23.22 5.84 3.37
CA ILE A 246 24.62 5.47 3.48
C ILE A 246 24.95 4.52 2.34
N HIS A 247 25.92 4.90 1.50
CA HIS A 247 26.44 4.02 0.46
C HIS A 247 27.57 3.16 1.02
N LEU A 248 27.43 1.84 0.92
CA LEU A 248 28.49 0.91 1.27
C LEU A 248 29.39 0.66 0.04
N PRO A 249 30.68 1.00 0.08
CA PRO A 249 31.61 0.74 -1.01
C PRO A 249 31.68 -0.75 -1.38
N PRO A 250 31.87 -1.10 -2.66
CA PRO A 250 31.95 -2.50 -3.11
C PRO A 250 32.95 -3.35 -2.32
N GLN A 251 34.09 -2.77 -1.91
CA GLN A 251 35.13 -3.48 -1.16
C GLN A 251 34.67 -3.96 0.22
N LEU A 252 33.65 -3.32 0.80
CA LEU A 252 33.03 -3.76 2.06
C LEU A 252 31.95 -4.83 1.85
N ILE A 253 31.35 -4.87 0.66
CA ILE A 253 30.32 -5.84 0.28
C ILE A 253 30.97 -7.18 -0.11
N ASP A 254 32.06 -7.14 -0.87
CA ASP A 254 32.78 -8.34 -1.34
C ASP A 254 33.36 -9.20 -0.20
N GLY A 255 33.40 -8.67 1.04
CA GLY A 255 33.90 -9.35 2.23
C GLY A 255 32.83 -9.94 3.15
N LEU A 256 31.54 -9.79 2.83
CA LEU A 256 30.39 -10.38 3.55
C LEU A 256 29.97 -11.69 2.89
#